data_AF-A0A182IJC9-F1
#
_entry.id   AF-A0A182IJC9-F1
#
_cell.length_a   1.000
_cell.length_b   1.000
_cell.length_c   1.000
_cell.angle_alpha   90.00
_cell.angle_beta   90.00
_cell.angle_gamma   90.00
#
_symmetry.space_group_name_H-M   'P 1'
#
loop_
_entity.id
_entity.type
_entity.pdbx_description
1 polymer ?
#
loop_
_entity_poly.entity_id
_entity_poly.type
_entity_poly.pdbx_seq_one_letter_code
_entity_poly.pdbx_strand_id
1 'polypeptide(L)'
;MTIGLYGNPNFQFVSWALNWGIAYNLPNQTVSFQKEMTEPKPMVQRRYRRDLYQKLEVIMDSMGYDGRDCILRALCESSQYFGGKGSNMIAEMLRTLFSYPKQKVLSFEHADHRLYDEAHRKGKNLASCQSLYGNCKFSLLELALGKYSTPYGFM
;
A
#
# COMPACT_ATOMS: atom_id res chain seq x y z
N MET A 1 -7.81 -22.72 8.06
CA MET A 1 -8.10 -21.43 8.72
C MET A 1 -9.09 -21.72 9.83
N THR A 2 -8.83 -21.28 11.06
CA THR A 2 -9.76 -21.43 12.20
C THR A 2 -9.98 -20.08 12.87
N ILE A 3 -11.23 -19.80 13.23
CA ILE A 3 -11.63 -18.57 13.93
C ILE A 3 -12.12 -18.99 15.31
N GLY A 4 -11.50 -18.45 16.36
CA GLY A 4 -11.97 -18.55 17.74
C GLY A 4 -12.68 -17.26 18.13
N LEU A 5 -13.83 -17.36 18.80
CA LEU A 5 -14.51 -16.21 19.39
C LEU A 5 -14.66 -16.43 20.90
N TYR A 6 -14.41 -15.39 21.67
CA TYR A 6 -14.63 -15.35 23.11
C TYR A 6 -15.23 -13.99 23.48
N GLY A 7 -16.40 -13.98 24.10
CA GLY A 7 -17.08 -12.76 24.50
C GLY A 7 -17.98 -12.97 25.71
N ASN A 8 -18.23 -11.90 26.46
CA ASN A 8 -19.14 -11.91 27.60
C ASN A 8 -20.27 -10.89 27.37
N PRO A 9 -21.53 -11.34 27.28
CA PRO A 9 -22.67 -10.46 27.00
C PRO A 9 -22.91 -9.41 28.09
N ASN A 10 -22.46 -9.63 29.33
CA ASN A 10 -22.64 -8.69 30.43
C ASN A 10 -21.70 -7.46 30.35
N PHE A 11 -20.60 -7.57 29.60
CA PHE A 11 -19.59 -6.51 29.48
C PHE A 11 -19.44 -5.97 28.05
N GLN A 12 -20.35 -6.35 27.13
CA GLN A 12 -20.37 -5.94 25.72
C GLN A 12 -19.01 -6.03 24.99
N PHE A 13 -18.17 -7.00 25.32
CA PHE A 13 -16.91 -7.24 24.60
C PHE A 13 -16.95 -8.58 23.86
N VAL A 14 -16.39 -8.57 22.66
CA VAL A 14 -16.17 -9.76 21.82
C VAL A 14 -14.73 -9.71 21.33
N SER A 15 -13.95 -10.70 21.73
CA SER A 15 -12.60 -10.95 21.24
C SER A 15 -12.66 -12.08 20.21
N TRP A 16 -11.94 -11.91 19.10
CA TRP A 16 -11.82 -12.94 18.07
C TRP A 16 -10.34 -13.21 17.77
N ALA A 17 -10.04 -14.45 17.43
CA ALA A 17 -8.71 -14.91 17.06
C ALA A 17 -8.80 -15.65 15.72
N LEU A 18 -7.92 -15.31 14.78
CA LEU A 18 -7.84 -15.94 13.47
C LEU A 18 -6.50 -16.67 13.33
N ASN A 19 -6.55 -17.99 13.14
CA ASN A 19 -5.39 -18.80 12.80
C ASN A 19 -5.45 -19.17 11.31
N TRP A 20 -4.47 -18.71 10.55
CA TRP A 20 -4.33 -19.05 9.13
C TRP A 20 -3.08 -19.88 8.90
N GLY A 21 -3.24 -21.11 8.42
CA GLY A 21 -2.14 -21.98 7.99
C GLY A 21 -2.12 -22.07 6.46
N ILE A 22 -0.94 -21.92 5.87
CA ILE A 22 -0.71 -22.04 4.43
C ILE A 22 0.19 -23.26 4.23
N ALA A 23 -0.37 -24.34 3.69
CA ALA A 23 0.41 -25.49 3.23
C ALA A 23 0.56 -25.37 1.71
N TYR A 24 1.80 -25.23 1.25
CA TYR A 24 2.14 -25.26 -0.18
C TYR A 24 3.19 -26.32 -0.40
N ASN A 25 3.07 -27.07 -1.50
CA ASN A 25 4.11 -28.01 -1.89
C ASN A 25 5.38 -27.22 -2.22
N LEU A 26 6.53 -27.67 -1.69
CA LEU A 26 7.80 -27.07 -2.08
C LEU A 26 8.01 -27.29 -3.58
N PRO A 27 8.45 -26.25 -4.32
CA PRO A 27 8.78 -26.42 -5.73
C PRO A 27 9.93 -27.43 -5.86
N ASN A 28 9.74 -28.41 -6.74
CA ASN A 28 10.76 -29.43 -7.03
C ASN A 28 12.03 -28.83 -7.68
N GLN A 29 11.93 -27.63 -8.25
CA GLN A 29 13.04 -26.89 -8.84
C GLN A 29 13.52 -25.79 -7.88
N THR A 30 14.70 -25.96 -7.30
CA THR A 30 15.31 -25.02 -6.33
C THR A 30 16.00 -23.82 -6.97
N VAL A 31 16.27 -23.87 -8.29
CA VAL A 31 16.98 -22.82 -9.04
C VAL A 31 16.27 -21.47 -9.03
N SER A 32 14.94 -21.44 -9.11
CA SER A 32 14.16 -20.20 -9.01
C SER A 32 14.23 -19.59 -7.61
N PHE A 33 14.14 -20.42 -6.58
CA PHE A 33 14.22 -20.00 -5.19
C PHE A 33 15.59 -19.44 -4.81
N GLN A 34 16.66 -20.05 -5.31
CA GLN A 34 18.03 -19.59 -5.05
C GLN A 34 18.30 -18.23 -5.69
N LYS A 35 17.72 -17.96 -6.87
CA LYS A 35 17.75 -16.64 -7.50
C LYS A 35 16.99 -15.60 -6.67
N GLU A 36 15.80 -15.92 -6.19
CA GLU A 36 15.00 -15.03 -5.32
C GLU A 36 15.74 -14.71 -4.01
N MET A 37 16.50 -15.67 -3.44
CA MET A 37 17.35 -15.46 -2.25
C MET A 37 18.58 -14.58 -2.52
N THR A 38 19.10 -14.61 -3.75
CA THR A 38 20.30 -13.87 -4.14
C THR A 38 20.00 -12.42 -4.50
N GLU A 39 18.74 -12.12 -4.87
CA GLU A 39 18.34 -10.78 -5.24
C GLU A 39 18.27 -9.82 -4.04
N PRO A 40 18.62 -8.54 -4.22
CA PRO A 40 18.49 -7.55 -3.17
C PRO A 40 17.04 -7.45 -2.66
N LYS A 41 16.83 -7.70 -1.36
CA LYS A 41 15.57 -7.45 -0.62
C LYS A 41 14.72 -6.27 -1.12
N PRO A 42 15.28 -5.05 -1.32
CA PRO A 42 14.52 -3.91 -1.86
C PRO A 42 13.91 -4.12 -3.24
N MET A 43 14.61 -4.82 -4.15
CA MET A 43 14.10 -5.08 -5.49
C MET A 43 12.91 -6.02 -5.43
N VAL A 44 13.03 -7.09 -4.63
CA VAL A 44 11.95 -8.04 -4.38
C VAL A 44 10.73 -7.31 -3.81
N GLN A 45 10.92 -6.46 -2.79
CA GLN A 45 9.86 -5.63 -2.22
C GLN A 45 9.18 -4.72 -3.25
N ARG A 46 9.96 -4.05 -4.12
CA ARG A 46 9.41 -3.20 -5.18
C ARG A 46 8.57 -4.01 -6.18
N ARG A 47 8.99 -5.23 -6.55
CA ARG A 47 8.22 -6.09 -7.45
C ARG A 47 6.85 -6.45 -6.87
N TYR A 48 6.80 -6.88 -5.61
CA TYR A 48 5.52 -7.18 -4.94
C TYR A 48 4.63 -5.95 -4.80
N ARG A 49 5.21 -4.79 -4.47
CA ARG A 49 4.46 -3.52 -4.40
C ARG A 49 3.93 -3.11 -5.77
N ARG A 50 4.70 -3.29 -6.85
CA ARG A 50 4.24 -3.02 -8.22
C ARG A 50 3.05 -3.90 -8.59
N ASP A 51 3.12 -5.20 -8.31
CA ASP A 51 2.01 -6.13 -8.57
C ASP A 51 0.75 -5.74 -7.77
N LEU A 52 0.91 -5.34 -6.51
CA LEU A 52 -0.19 -4.80 -5.71
C LEU A 52 -0.79 -3.53 -6.33
N TYR A 53 0.05 -2.57 -6.71
CA TYR A 53 -0.40 -1.30 -7.30
C TYR A 53 -1.14 -1.53 -8.61
N GLN A 54 -0.62 -2.39 -9.49
CA GLN A 54 -1.30 -2.75 -10.74
C GLN A 54 -2.69 -3.36 -10.49
N LYS A 55 -2.84 -4.21 -9.48
CA LYS A 55 -4.16 -4.75 -9.10
C LYS A 55 -5.09 -3.68 -8.58
N LEU A 56 -4.58 -2.74 -7.78
CA LEU A 56 -5.37 -1.61 -7.29
C LEU A 56 -5.77 -0.68 -8.43
N GLU A 57 -4.90 -0.38 -9.40
CA GLU A 57 -5.22 0.40 -10.59
C GLU A 57 -6.42 -0.19 -11.33
N VAL A 58 -6.41 -1.50 -11.61
CA VAL A 58 -7.54 -2.19 -12.27
C VAL A 58 -8.84 -2.07 -11.48
N ILE A 59 -8.77 -2.17 -10.14
CA ILE A 59 -9.96 -2.00 -9.29
C ILE A 59 -10.49 -0.57 -9.40
N MET A 60 -9.62 0.44 -9.37
CA MET A 60 -10.00 1.85 -9.50
C MET A 60 -10.58 2.17 -10.89
N ASP A 61 -9.99 1.63 -11.95
CA ASP A 61 -10.48 1.76 -13.31
C ASP A 61 -11.88 1.15 -13.44
N SER A 62 -12.12 0.00 -12.80
CA SER A 62 -13.44 -0.64 -12.79
C SER A 62 -14.52 0.20 -12.08
N MET A 63 -14.12 1.10 -11.18
CA MET A 63 -15.00 2.05 -10.49
C MET A 63 -15.22 3.36 -11.27
N GLY A 64 -14.58 3.52 -12.43
CA GLY A 64 -14.73 4.69 -13.31
C GLY A 64 -13.78 5.85 -13.00
N TYR A 65 -12.69 5.59 -12.28
CA TYR A 65 -11.64 6.57 -12.01
C TYR A 65 -10.38 6.27 -12.81
N ASP A 66 -9.48 7.25 -12.97
CA ASP A 66 -8.13 6.99 -13.47
C ASP A 66 -7.32 6.30 -12.37
N GLY A 67 -7.23 4.96 -12.47
CA GLY A 67 -6.60 4.14 -11.47
C GLY A 67 -5.12 4.46 -11.29
N ARG A 68 -4.41 4.71 -12.39
CA ARG A 68 -2.98 5.03 -12.36
C ARG A 68 -2.73 6.32 -11.59
N ASP A 69 -3.49 7.38 -11.91
CA ASP A 69 -3.36 8.65 -11.18
C ASP A 69 -3.80 8.52 -9.72
N CYS A 70 -4.84 7.74 -9.42
CA CYS A 70 -5.28 7.52 -8.05
C CYS A 70 -4.21 6.81 -7.21
N ILE A 71 -3.54 5.79 -7.73
CA ILE A 71 -2.46 5.10 -7.01
C ILE A 71 -1.24 6.00 -6.82
N LEU A 72 -0.88 6.79 -7.83
CA LEU A 72 0.22 7.76 -7.70
C LEU A 72 -0.10 8.87 -6.70
N ARG A 73 -1.35 9.35 -6.69
CA ARG A 73 -1.86 10.30 -5.70
C ARG A 73 -1.75 9.72 -4.29
N ALA A 74 -2.24 8.49 -4.10
CA ALA A 74 -2.18 7.81 -2.81
C ALA A 74 -0.74 7.60 -2.32
N LEU A 75 0.19 7.29 -3.22
CA LEU A 75 1.61 7.11 -2.90
C LEU A 75 2.32 8.43 -2.54
N CYS A 76 1.92 9.52 -3.19
CA CYS A 76 2.40 10.86 -2.87
C CYS A 76 1.84 11.30 -1.50
N GLU A 77 0.54 11.20 -1.28
CA GLU A 77 -0.14 11.56 -0.03
C GLU A 77 0.35 10.70 1.15
N SER A 78 0.61 9.41 0.96
CA SER A 78 1.07 8.51 2.03
C SER A 78 2.39 8.98 2.64
N SER A 79 3.30 9.48 1.80
CA SER A 79 4.61 9.96 2.22
C SER A 79 4.54 11.22 3.09
N GLN A 80 3.46 12.01 2.95
CA GLN A 80 3.13 13.16 3.79
C GLN A 80 2.40 12.73 5.06
N TYR A 81 1.41 11.84 4.90
CA TYR A 81 0.51 11.43 5.96
C TYR A 81 1.20 10.60 7.05
N PHE A 82 2.12 9.72 6.67
CA PHE A 82 2.79 8.79 7.59
C PHE A 82 4.15 9.31 8.11
N GLY A 83 4.34 10.62 8.21
CA GLY A 83 5.52 11.22 8.84
C GLY A 83 5.61 10.99 10.36
N GLY A 84 4.47 10.93 11.06
CA GLY A 84 4.37 10.75 12.52
C GLY A 84 4.15 9.29 12.98
N LYS A 85 4.05 9.08 14.31
CA LYS A 85 3.59 7.80 14.88
C LYS A 85 2.13 7.57 14.48
N GLY A 86 1.81 6.41 13.90
CA GLY A 86 0.44 6.08 13.50
C GLY A 86 -0.48 5.88 14.70
N SER A 87 -1.75 6.26 14.53
CA SER A 87 -2.76 6.17 15.58
C SER A 87 -3.45 4.81 15.64
N ASN A 88 -3.75 4.23 14.46
CA ASN A 88 -4.65 3.07 14.33
C ASN A 88 -4.01 1.97 13.46
N MET A 89 -4.45 0.71 13.63
CA MET A 89 -3.98 -0.43 12.83
C MET A 89 -4.12 -0.20 11.32
N ILE A 90 -5.25 0.35 10.87
CA ILE A 90 -5.49 0.63 9.44
C ILE A 90 -4.48 1.65 8.90
N ALA A 91 -4.13 2.67 9.69
CA ALA A 91 -3.13 3.65 9.31
C ALA A 91 -1.75 2.99 9.14
N GLU A 92 -1.35 2.07 10.03
CA GLU A 92 -0.09 1.33 9.90
C GLU A 92 -0.11 0.30 8.74
N MET A 93 -1.26 -0.30 8.43
CA MET A 93 -1.43 -1.11 7.24
C MET A 93 -1.23 -0.28 5.97
N LEU A 94 -1.92 0.87 5.86
CA LEU A 94 -1.78 1.78 4.71
C LEU A 94 -0.35 2.33 4.60
N ARG A 95 0.28 2.69 5.72
CA ARG A 95 1.70 3.05 5.78
C ARG A 95 2.57 1.95 5.20
N THR A 96 2.29 0.70 5.56
CA THR A 96 3.06 -0.44 5.07
C THR A 96 2.84 -0.67 3.59
N LEU A 97 1.61 -0.59 3.09
CA LEU A 97 1.26 -0.82 1.68
C LEU A 97 1.76 0.30 0.75
N PHE A 98 1.70 1.56 1.18
CA PHE A 98 2.09 2.73 0.40
C PHE A 98 3.45 3.34 0.81
N SER A 99 4.29 2.58 1.51
CA SER A 99 5.70 2.95 1.74
C SER A 99 6.56 2.52 0.56
N TYR A 100 7.50 3.36 0.12
CA TYR A 100 8.43 2.98 -0.95
C TYR A 100 9.89 2.90 -0.47
N PRO A 101 10.67 1.86 -0.87
CA PRO A 101 12.07 1.74 -0.48
C PRO A 101 12.91 2.92 -0.96
N LYS A 102 13.66 3.56 -0.05
CA LYS A 102 14.47 4.79 -0.31
C LYS A 102 15.69 4.59 -1.22
N GLN A 103 16.04 3.36 -1.56
CA GLN A 103 17.22 3.08 -2.37
C GLN A 103 16.99 3.51 -3.81
N LYS A 104 18.07 3.70 -4.58
CA LYS A 104 17.94 4.04 -6.01
C LYS A 104 17.32 2.87 -6.76
N VAL A 105 16.51 3.18 -7.76
CA VAL A 105 16.00 2.20 -8.74
C VAL A 105 17.12 1.93 -9.74
N LEU A 106 17.45 0.66 -9.95
CA LEU A 106 18.47 0.23 -10.90
C LEU A 106 17.93 0.32 -12.33
N SER A 107 18.82 0.51 -13.31
CA SER A 107 18.43 0.73 -14.71
C SER A 107 17.71 -0.45 -15.36
N PHE A 108 17.95 -1.67 -14.88
CA PHE A 108 17.34 -2.89 -15.38
C PHE A 108 16.00 -3.23 -14.71
N GLU A 109 15.59 -2.47 -13.68
CA GLU A 109 14.27 -2.62 -13.05
C GLU A 109 13.18 -2.04 -13.98
N HIS A 110 11.94 -2.53 -13.82
CA HIS A 110 10.79 -2.07 -14.61
C HIS A 110 10.56 -0.55 -14.52
N ALA A 111 10.12 0.08 -15.62
CA ALA A 111 9.98 1.53 -15.72
C ALA A 111 9.03 2.13 -14.67
N ASP A 112 7.95 1.43 -14.33
CA ASP A 112 6.98 1.89 -13.31
C ASP A 112 7.63 2.12 -11.94
N HIS A 113 8.71 1.41 -11.60
CA HIS A 113 9.39 1.64 -10.33
C HIS A 113 9.95 3.06 -10.21
N ARG A 114 10.34 3.68 -11.33
CA ARG A 114 10.80 5.07 -11.37
C ARG A 114 9.64 6.03 -11.14
N LEU A 115 8.48 5.74 -11.73
CA LEU A 115 7.27 6.54 -11.58
C LEU A 115 6.79 6.55 -10.12
N TYR A 116 6.75 5.37 -9.49
CA TYR A 116 6.37 5.22 -8.09
C TYR A 116 7.40 5.87 -7.14
N ASP A 117 8.70 5.69 -7.38
CA ASP A 117 9.74 6.36 -6.59
C ASP A 117 9.61 7.89 -6.67
N GLU A 118 9.39 8.42 -7.87
CA GLU A 118 9.21 9.85 -8.09
C GLU A 118 7.98 10.39 -7.36
N ALA A 119 6.82 9.73 -7.49
CA ALA A 119 5.59 10.12 -6.79
C ALA A 119 5.78 10.15 -5.27
N HIS A 120 6.39 9.10 -4.71
CA HIS A 120 6.67 9.03 -3.28
C HIS A 120 7.67 10.12 -2.82
N ARG A 121 8.66 10.48 -3.65
CA ARG A 121 9.62 11.55 -3.34
C ARG A 121 9.00 12.94 -3.43
N LYS A 122 8.08 13.17 -4.39
CA LYS A 122 7.33 14.43 -4.50
C LYS A 122 6.53 14.72 -3.24
N GLY A 123 5.83 13.72 -2.72
CA GLY A 123 5.08 13.89 -1.48
C GLY A 123 5.99 14.21 -0.29
N LYS A 124 7.15 13.55 -0.17
CA LYS A 124 8.15 13.85 0.87
C LYS A 124 8.68 15.29 0.80
N ASN A 125 8.73 15.88 -0.40
CA ASN A 125 9.10 17.27 -0.62
C ASN A 125 7.94 18.27 -0.42
N LEU A 126 6.83 17.84 0.20
CA LEU A 126 5.64 18.66 0.47
C LEU A 126 5.00 19.24 -0.81
N ALA A 127 5.10 18.54 -1.93
CA ALA A 127 4.41 18.93 -3.16
C ALA A 127 2.88 18.77 -3.01
N SER A 128 2.11 19.58 -3.72
CA SER A 128 0.64 19.42 -3.78
C SER A 128 0.27 18.19 -4.62
N CYS A 129 0.16 17.03 -3.96
CA CYS A 129 -0.17 15.74 -4.60
C CYS A 129 -1.51 15.79 -5.34
N GLN A 130 -2.49 16.53 -4.81
CA GLN A 130 -3.79 16.73 -5.45
C GLN A 130 -3.68 17.46 -6.80
N SER A 131 -2.82 18.48 -6.89
CA SER A 131 -2.63 19.24 -8.12
C SER A 131 -1.82 18.46 -9.15
N LEU A 132 -0.89 17.62 -8.70
CA LEU A 132 -0.05 16.79 -9.55
C LEU A 132 -0.81 15.62 -10.18
N TYR A 133 -1.78 15.06 -9.47
CA TYR A 133 -2.57 13.89 -9.87
C TYR A 133 -4.06 14.23 -9.91
N GLY A 134 -4.40 15.26 -10.69
CA GLY A 134 -5.73 15.87 -10.72
C GLY A 134 -6.82 15.00 -11.37
N ASN A 135 -6.47 13.95 -12.12
CA ASN A 135 -7.46 13.03 -12.69
C ASN A 135 -8.16 12.20 -11.60
N CYS A 136 -7.48 11.96 -10.47
CA CYS A 136 -8.10 11.34 -9.30
C CYS A 136 -8.72 12.41 -8.39
N LYS A 137 -10.05 12.44 -8.28
CA LYS A 137 -10.78 13.50 -7.56
C LYS A 137 -10.83 13.34 -6.03
N PHE A 138 -10.44 12.18 -5.50
CA PHE A 138 -10.50 11.88 -4.06
C PHE A 138 -9.18 11.27 -3.56
N SER A 139 -8.99 11.30 -2.24
CA SER A 139 -7.88 10.59 -1.60
C SER A 139 -8.32 9.18 -1.20
N LEU A 140 -7.60 8.18 -1.70
CA LEU A 140 -7.74 6.78 -1.29
C LEU A 140 -7.45 6.58 0.20
N LEU A 141 -6.50 7.34 0.75
CA LEU A 141 -6.11 7.24 2.16
C LEU A 141 -7.20 7.79 3.07
N GLU A 142 -7.78 8.94 2.72
CA GLU A 142 -8.89 9.52 3.50
C GLU A 142 -10.13 8.65 3.44
N LEU A 143 -10.45 8.09 2.27
CA LEU A 143 -11.55 7.14 2.12
C LEU A 143 -11.36 5.91 3.02
N ALA A 144 -10.17 5.30 3.00
CA ALA A 144 -9.85 4.13 3.82
C ALA A 144 -9.80 4.43 5.33
N LEU A 145 -9.45 5.66 5.70
CA LEU A 145 -9.45 6.13 7.10
C LEU A 145 -10.83 6.65 7.55
N GLY A 146 -11.84 6.64 6.67
CA GLY A 146 -13.20 7.06 7.00
C GLY A 146 -13.41 8.58 7.09
N LYS A 147 -12.52 9.39 6.49
CA LYS A 147 -12.56 10.87 6.53
C LYS A 147 -13.32 11.51 5.36
N TYR A 148 -14.20 10.76 4.69
CA TYR A 148 -14.91 11.20 3.48
C TYR A 148 -15.91 12.36 3.67
N SER A 149 -16.17 12.79 4.91
CA SER A 149 -17.12 13.87 5.23
C SER A 149 -16.49 15.26 5.36
N THR A 150 -15.16 15.38 5.33
CA THR A 150 -14.46 16.68 5.43
C THR A 150 -13.72 16.98 4.13
N PRO A 151 -14.32 17.73 3.19
CA PRO A 151 -13.68 18.07 1.91
C PRO A 151 -12.46 19.02 2.03
N TYR A 152 -12.08 19.42 3.25
CA TYR A 152 -11.00 20.38 3.54
C TYR A 152 -10.18 20.01 4.77
N GLY A 153 -9.86 18.73 4.97
CA GLY A 153 -9.01 18.25 6.07
C GLY A 153 -7.50 18.43 5.81
N PHE A 154 -7.08 19.57 5.26
CA PHE A 154 -5.66 19.89 5.02
C PHE A 154 -5.33 21.29 5.54
N MET A 155 -5.65 21.52 6.82
CA MET A 155 -5.01 22.53 7.66
C MET A 155 -4.77 21.96 9.05
#